data_AF-A0A645AAL1-F1
#
_entry.id   AF-A0A645AAL1-F1
#
_cell.length_a   1.000
_cell.length_b   1.000
_cell.length_c   1.000
_cell.angle_alpha   90.00
_cell.angle_beta   90.00
_cell.angle_gamma   90.00
#
_symmetry.space_group_name_H-M   'P 1'
#
loop_
_entity.id
_entity.type
_entity.pdbx_description
1 polymer ?
#
loop_
_entity_poly.entity_id
_entity_poly.type
_entity_poly.pdbx_seq_one_letter_code
_entity_poly.pdbx_strand_id
1 'polypeptide(L)'
;MAFFKNSDLLDYSENKEISDSRYAYDIAGRNKEANQFNARITYNWGTIWKQQLGVSGMTGGLYNLDTKRMGEHKAFASHYTIDYKHWNFKAQYTYYKISPQNKDSDNNTIVSVTAYGAPYNIASEADTYSASLSYTLPIHKGILDEIQFYNDFSMIDKREADFNDSFQNITGCMLSMGPIYTYIDYALGRNHAWLGNEWNDAFAQGVTSKKWHTRFNVNIGYYF
;
A
#
# COMPACT_ATOMS: atom_id res chain seq x y z
N MET A 1 3.08 -7.20 18.89
CA MET A 1 3.01 -5.74 19.13
C MET A 1 4.39 -5.17 18.86
N ALA A 2 4.47 -3.92 18.42
CA ALA A 2 5.74 -3.23 18.15
C ALA A 2 5.62 -1.74 18.45
N PHE A 3 6.74 -1.12 18.80
CA PHE A 3 6.87 0.32 18.99
C PHE A 3 8.03 0.85 18.16
N PHE A 4 7.83 1.98 17.50
CA PHE A 4 8.81 2.65 16.66
C PHE A 4 8.97 4.10 17.11
N LYS A 5 10.21 4.52 17.38
CA LYS A 5 10.48 5.88 17.85
C LYS A 5 10.31 6.90 16.72
N ASN A 6 10.76 6.57 15.51
CA ASN A 6 10.65 7.36 14.28
C ASN A 6 10.51 6.38 13.09
N SER A 7 10.16 6.89 11.90
CA SER A 7 10.41 6.18 10.64
C SER A 7 11.91 6.05 10.34
N ASP A 8 12.29 5.28 9.32
CA ASP A 8 13.71 5.06 8.99
C ASP A 8 14.43 6.41 8.72
N LEU A 9 15.59 6.64 9.34
CA LEU A 9 16.33 7.90 9.24
C LEU A 9 17.68 7.66 8.55
N LEU A 10 17.91 8.38 7.45
CA LEU A 10 19.21 8.43 6.77
C LEU A 10 20.04 9.66 7.19
N ASP A 11 19.41 10.63 7.86
CA ASP A 11 20.03 11.85 8.36
C ASP A 11 19.36 12.24 9.69
N TYR A 12 20.17 12.56 10.70
CA TYR A 12 19.74 12.85 12.07
C TYR A 12 19.63 14.36 12.37
N SER A 13 19.84 15.23 11.38
CA SER A 13 19.67 16.67 11.55
C SER A 13 18.21 17.07 11.86
N GLU A 14 18.04 17.98 12.83
CA GLU A 14 16.73 18.27 13.43
C GLU A 14 15.73 18.92 12.46
N ASN A 15 16.20 19.72 11.50
CA ASN A 15 15.34 20.52 10.61
C ASN A 15 15.27 20.00 9.18
N LYS A 16 15.70 18.76 8.95
CA LYS A 16 15.73 18.16 7.61
C LYS A 16 14.56 17.21 7.40
N GLU A 17 13.98 17.30 6.21
CA GLU A 17 12.99 16.37 5.70
C GLU A 17 13.61 14.97 5.56
N ILE A 18 12.77 13.94 5.61
CA ILE A 18 13.23 12.59 5.31
C ILE A 18 13.69 12.50 3.85
N SER A 19 14.72 11.71 3.59
CA SER A 19 15.24 11.52 2.24
C SER A 19 14.30 10.64 1.43
N ASP A 20 14.18 10.92 0.13
CA ASP A 20 13.40 10.09 -0.80
C ASP A 20 14.07 8.76 -1.14
N SER A 21 15.39 8.65 -0.92
CA SER A 21 16.21 7.48 -1.31
C SER A 21 16.05 6.30 -0.34
N ARG A 22 14.90 5.64 -0.39
CA ARG A 22 14.49 4.60 0.56
C ARG A 22 13.58 3.55 -0.06
N TYR A 23 13.52 2.38 0.57
CA TYR A 23 12.78 1.20 0.10
C TYR A 23 11.39 1.03 0.73
N ALA A 24 11.05 1.85 1.74
CA ALA A 24 9.73 1.87 2.37
C ALA A 24 9.11 3.26 2.25
N TYR A 25 7.78 3.30 2.14
CA TYR A 25 7.01 4.55 2.17
C TYR A 25 6.85 5.04 3.60
N ASP A 26 7.18 6.30 3.81
CA ASP A 26 6.98 7.03 5.07
C ASP A 26 6.49 8.45 4.77
N ILE A 27 5.90 9.11 5.77
CA ILE A 27 5.44 10.51 5.62
C ILE A 27 6.64 11.45 5.45
N ALA A 28 6.56 12.29 4.41
CA ALA A 28 7.62 13.15 3.92
C ALA A 28 7.30 14.65 4.05
N GLY A 29 8.22 15.48 3.53
CA GLY A 29 8.12 16.92 3.57
C GLY A 29 8.32 17.48 4.99
N ARG A 30 7.43 18.38 5.41
CA ARG A 30 7.51 19.10 6.69
C ARG A 30 6.98 18.32 7.90
N ASN A 31 6.53 17.08 7.70
CA ASN A 31 5.98 16.23 8.76
C ASN A 31 6.83 14.96 8.92
N LYS A 32 7.06 14.52 10.16
CA LYS A 32 7.85 13.33 10.49
C LYS A 32 7.11 12.42 11.45
N GLU A 33 7.04 11.13 11.13
CA GLU A 33 6.44 10.11 12.01
C GLU A 33 7.29 9.94 13.28
N ALA A 34 6.61 9.87 14.42
CA ALA A 34 7.24 9.75 15.72
C ALA A 34 6.37 8.97 16.71
N ASN A 35 6.99 8.15 17.57
CA ASN A 35 6.31 7.44 18.67
C ASN A 35 5.11 6.58 18.23
N GLN A 36 5.31 5.70 17.25
CA GLN A 36 4.26 4.84 16.71
C GLN A 36 4.15 3.53 17.47
N PHE A 37 2.92 3.14 17.81
CA PHE A 37 2.57 1.85 18.37
C PHE A 37 1.73 1.04 17.38
N ASN A 38 2.00 -0.26 17.28
CA ASN A 38 1.29 -1.20 16.41
C ASN A 38 0.87 -2.45 17.16
N ALA A 39 -0.38 -2.88 16.96
CA ALA A 39 -0.92 -4.13 17.46
C ALA A 39 -1.66 -4.90 16.36
N ARG A 40 -1.57 -6.23 16.39
CA ARG A 40 -2.26 -7.13 15.47
C ARG A 40 -2.66 -8.40 16.19
N ILE A 41 -3.85 -8.90 15.87
CA ILE A 41 -4.37 -10.19 16.34
C ILE A 41 -4.88 -10.95 15.12
N THR A 42 -4.63 -12.25 15.06
CA THR A 42 -5.16 -13.14 14.03
C THR A 42 -5.78 -14.37 14.68
N TYR A 43 -6.84 -14.88 14.06
CA TYR A 43 -7.51 -16.11 14.41
C TYR A 43 -7.56 -17.01 13.17
N ASN A 44 -7.05 -18.24 13.32
CA ASN A 44 -6.97 -19.22 12.24
C ASN A 44 -7.90 -20.39 12.57
N TRP A 45 -8.65 -20.87 11.58
CA TRP A 45 -9.54 -22.03 11.76
C TRP A 45 -9.71 -22.84 10.46
N GLY A 46 -10.31 -24.02 10.61
CA GLY A 46 -10.60 -24.92 9.51
C GLY A 46 -9.42 -25.80 9.10
N THR A 47 -9.73 -26.98 8.58
CA THR A 47 -8.73 -27.98 8.16
C THR A 47 -8.68 -28.10 6.64
N ILE A 48 -9.85 -28.25 6.02
CA ILE A 48 -10.02 -28.34 4.57
C ILE A 48 -10.05 -26.94 3.94
N TRP A 49 -10.84 -26.05 4.54
CA TRP A 49 -10.89 -24.63 4.22
C TRP A 49 -10.07 -23.90 5.27
N LYS A 50 -8.79 -23.67 5.00
CA LYS A 50 -7.91 -22.99 5.95
C LYS A 50 -8.23 -21.50 5.89
N GLN A 51 -8.71 -20.95 7.00
CA GLN A 51 -9.21 -19.59 7.07
C GLN A 51 -8.43 -18.80 8.12
N GLN A 52 -8.23 -17.52 7.85
CA GLN A 52 -7.67 -16.59 8.81
C GLN A 52 -8.46 -15.28 8.78
N LEU A 53 -8.86 -14.80 9.95
CA LEU A 53 -9.34 -13.44 10.16
C LEU A 53 -8.30 -12.71 11.00
N GLY A 54 -8.05 -11.45 10.71
CA GLY A 54 -7.26 -10.63 11.61
C GLY A 54 -7.65 -9.18 11.60
N VAL A 55 -7.23 -8.51 12.66
CA VAL A 55 -7.41 -7.08 12.86
C VAL A 55 -6.09 -6.48 13.33
N SER A 56 -5.84 -5.24 12.94
CA SER A 56 -4.65 -4.49 13.34
C SER A 56 -4.98 -3.03 13.56
N GLY A 57 -4.24 -2.41 14.47
CA GLY A 57 -4.33 -0.98 14.75
C GLY A 57 -2.94 -0.36 14.85
N MET A 58 -2.85 0.90 14.44
CA MET A 58 -1.67 1.74 14.49
C MET A 58 -2.07 3.12 15.02
N THR A 59 -1.23 3.69 15.87
CA THR A 59 -1.31 5.11 16.23
C THR A 59 0.09 5.65 16.49
N GLY A 60 0.36 6.88 16.11
CA GLY A 60 1.61 7.56 16.33
C GLY A 60 1.46 9.07 16.25
N GLY A 61 2.51 9.77 16.65
CA GLY A 61 2.65 11.21 16.51
C GLY A 61 3.19 11.61 15.15
N LEU A 62 2.85 12.82 14.72
CA LEU A 62 3.33 13.41 13.49
C LEU A 62 3.95 14.78 13.77
N TYR A 63 5.27 14.83 13.94
CA TYR A 63 5.98 16.05 14.30
C TYR A 63 6.14 16.97 13.10
N ASN A 64 5.66 18.21 13.21
CA ASN A 64 5.81 19.21 12.16
C ASN A 64 7.07 20.06 12.38
N LEU A 65 7.94 20.14 11.36
CA LEU A 65 9.22 20.83 11.43
C LEU A 65 9.08 22.36 11.56
N ASP A 66 8.03 22.94 11.00
CA ASP A 66 7.84 24.39 10.99
C ASP A 66 7.13 24.91 12.24
N THR A 67 6.05 24.26 12.64
CA THR A 67 5.25 24.68 13.81
C THR A 67 5.79 24.10 15.12
N LYS A 68 6.66 23.08 15.05
CA LYS A 68 7.18 22.32 16.20
C LYS A 68 6.09 21.65 17.03
N ARG A 69 4.90 21.49 16.46
CA ARG A 69 3.75 20.84 17.10
C ARG A 69 3.67 19.37 16.70
N MET A 70 3.11 18.56 17.58
CA MET A 70 2.86 17.15 17.35
C MET A 70 1.41 16.97 16.88
N GLY A 71 1.23 16.57 15.63
CA GLY A 71 -0.01 16.01 15.11
C GLY A 71 -0.15 14.53 15.42
N GLU A 72 -1.10 13.87 14.78
CA GLU A 72 -1.35 12.43 14.96
C GLU A 72 -1.51 11.72 13.62
N HIS A 73 -1.18 10.43 13.60
CA HIS A 73 -1.59 9.52 12.54
C HIS A 73 -2.09 8.22 13.17
N LYS A 74 -3.13 7.64 12.58
CA LYS A 74 -3.73 6.39 13.05
C LYS A 74 -4.27 5.59 11.89
N ALA A 75 -4.27 4.28 12.04
CA ALA A 75 -4.87 3.37 11.09
C ALA A 75 -5.49 2.17 11.80
N PHE A 76 -6.52 1.62 11.18
CA PHE A 76 -7.15 0.38 11.56
C PHE A 76 -7.29 -0.49 10.31
N ALA A 77 -7.09 -1.79 10.44
CA ALA A 77 -7.34 -2.72 9.34
C ALA A 77 -7.98 -4.02 9.83
N SER A 78 -8.74 -4.64 8.94
CA SER A 78 -9.21 -6.01 9.07
C SER A 78 -8.91 -6.77 7.78
N HIS A 79 -8.41 -7.99 7.89
CA HIS A 79 -8.10 -8.84 6.74
C HIS A 79 -8.67 -10.24 6.91
N TYR A 80 -9.02 -10.86 5.80
CA TYR A 80 -9.49 -12.23 5.73
C TYR A 80 -8.76 -12.99 4.63
N THR A 81 -8.38 -14.24 4.90
CA THR A 81 -7.79 -15.13 3.89
C THR A 81 -8.44 -16.50 3.97
N ILE A 82 -8.60 -17.15 2.82
CA ILE A 82 -9.07 -18.53 2.72
C ILE A 82 -8.30 -19.30 1.65
N ASP A 83 -7.83 -20.48 2.04
CA ASP A 83 -7.20 -21.44 1.14
C ASP A 83 -8.08 -22.68 1.03
N TYR A 84 -8.39 -23.08 -0.20
CA TYR A 84 -9.11 -24.31 -0.49
C TYR A 84 -8.60 -24.96 -1.77
N LYS A 85 -7.93 -26.11 -1.61
CA LYS A 85 -7.24 -26.81 -2.70
C LYS A 85 -6.27 -25.86 -3.43
N HIS A 86 -6.54 -25.57 -4.69
CA HIS A 86 -5.75 -24.72 -5.56
C HIS A 86 -6.20 -23.25 -5.51
N TRP A 87 -7.27 -22.93 -4.80
CA TRP A 87 -7.80 -21.58 -4.68
C TRP A 87 -7.26 -20.89 -3.44
N ASN A 88 -6.86 -19.63 -3.61
CA ASN A 88 -6.58 -18.71 -2.52
C ASN A 88 -7.39 -17.43 -2.74
N PHE A 89 -8.06 -16.96 -1.69
CA PHE A 89 -8.72 -15.67 -1.68
C PHE A 89 -8.25 -14.85 -0.49
N LYS A 90 -8.01 -13.55 -0.72
CA LYS A 90 -7.63 -12.59 0.31
C LYS A 90 -8.46 -11.33 0.15
N ALA A 91 -8.89 -10.74 1.25
CA ALA A 91 -9.50 -9.43 1.27
C ALA A 91 -8.99 -8.61 2.47
N GLN A 92 -8.86 -7.31 2.29
CA GLN A 92 -8.49 -6.39 3.36
C GLN A 92 -9.26 -5.08 3.23
N TYR A 93 -9.64 -4.55 4.39
CA TYR A 93 -10.13 -3.20 4.58
C TYR A 93 -9.16 -2.47 5.51
N THR A 94 -8.84 -1.23 5.18
CA THR A 94 -8.03 -0.34 6.03
C THR A 94 -8.67 1.03 6.08
N TYR A 95 -8.78 1.63 7.25
CA TYR A 95 -9.03 3.05 7.43
C TYR A 95 -7.75 3.70 7.94
N TYR A 96 -7.40 4.87 7.41
CA TYR A 96 -6.34 5.69 7.99
C TYR A 96 -6.76 7.16 8.07
N LYS A 97 -6.19 7.84 9.05
CA LYS A 97 -6.28 9.29 9.22
C LYS A 97 -4.94 9.85 9.69
N ILE A 98 -4.49 10.87 8.99
CA ILE A 98 -3.28 11.63 9.25
C ILE A 98 -3.74 13.07 9.52
N SER A 99 -3.41 13.59 10.69
CA SER A 99 -3.85 14.91 11.16
C SER A 99 -2.62 15.76 11.48
N PRO A 100 -1.99 16.35 10.45
CA PRO A 100 -0.81 17.19 10.63
C PRO A 100 -1.14 18.50 11.35
N GLN A 101 -0.15 19.05 12.04
CA GLN A 101 -0.21 20.36 12.68
C GLN A 101 0.60 21.38 11.85
N ASN A 102 0.28 21.50 10.56
CA ASN A 102 0.94 22.44 9.65
C ASN A 102 0.61 23.90 10.02
N LYS A 103 1.13 24.88 9.27
CA LYS A 103 0.73 26.29 9.42
C LYS A 103 -0.73 26.44 8.96
N ASP A 104 -1.43 27.45 9.47
CA ASP A 104 -2.84 27.68 9.16
C ASP A 104 -3.10 27.94 7.66
N SER A 105 -2.07 28.36 6.91
CA SER A 105 -2.10 28.56 5.46
C SER A 105 -1.96 27.28 4.63
N ASP A 106 -1.52 26.18 5.25
CA ASP A 106 -1.15 24.96 4.55
C ASP A 106 -2.35 24.00 4.44
N ASN A 107 -2.37 23.19 3.39
CA ASN A 107 -3.43 22.23 3.19
C ASN A 107 -3.22 20.98 4.07
N ASN A 108 -4.10 20.74 5.03
CA ASN A 108 -4.07 19.55 5.89
C ASN A 108 -4.79 18.33 5.30
N THR A 109 -5.50 18.49 4.16
CA THR A 109 -6.21 17.38 3.51
C THR A 109 -5.29 16.47 2.70
N ILE A 110 -4.03 16.88 2.51
CA ILE A 110 -3.00 16.20 1.73
C ILE A 110 -1.76 15.99 2.59
N VAL A 111 -1.11 14.83 2.42
CA VAL A 111 0.16 14.51 3.04
C VAL A 111 1.10 13.98 1.99
N SER A 112 2.35 14.46 1.99
CA SER A 112 3.39 13.93 1.13
C SER A 112 3.97 12.64 1.72
N VAL A 113 4.21 11.64 0.88
CA VAL A 113 4.92 10.41 1.20
C VAL A 113 6.06 10.24 0.22
N THR A 114 7.08 9.45 0.59
CA THR A 114 8.22 9.22 -0.30
C THR A 114 8.78 7.82 -0.21
N ALA A 115 9.19 7.28 -1.36
CA ALA A 115 10.01 6.08 -1.51
C ALA A 115 10.65 6.07 -2.90
N TYR A 116 11.65 5.22 -3.10
CA TYR A 116 12.30 4.97 -4.39
C TYR A 116 12.83 6.24 -5.10
N GLY A 117 13.20 7.26 -4.35
CA GLY A 117 13.78 8.51 -4.86
C GLY A 117 12.76 9.52 -5.39
N ALA A 118 11.46 9.34 -5.15
CA ALA A 118 10.45 10.29 -5.60
C ALA A 118 9.27 10.42 -4.61
N PRO A 119 8.92 11.65 -4.18
CA PRO A 119 7.74 11.90 -3.38
C PRO A 119 6.47 12.01 -4.25
N TYR A 120 5.33 11.77 -3.62
CA TYR A 120 4.00 12.13 -4.13
C TYR A 120 3.04 12.32 -2.96
N ASN A 121 1.85 12.79 -3.27
CA ASN A 121 0.84 13.16 -2.30
C ASN A 121 -0.25 12.08 -2.17
N ILE A 122 -0.71 11.87 -0.94
CA ILE A 122 -1.88 11.06 -0.60
C ILE A 122 -2.92 11.93 0.10
N ALA A 123 -4.18 11.50 0.05
CA ALA A 123 -5.21 12.03 0.93
C ALA A 123 -4.79 11.83 2.40
N SER A 124 -5.13 12.77 3.26
CA SER A 124 -4.88 12.67 4.70
C SER A 124 -5.79 11.66 5.40
N GLU A 125 -6.96 11.35 4.82
CA GLU A 125 -7.95 10.43 5.37
C GLU A 125 -8.61 9.64 4.24
N ALA A 126 -8.57 8.31 4.33
CA ALA A 126 -9.20 7.43 3.35
C ALA A 126 -9.47 6.03 3.92
N ASP A 127 -10.37 5.34 3.24
CA ASP A 127 -10.52 3.89 3.33
C ASP A 127 -9.81 3.23 2.14
N THR A 128 -9.19 2.09 2.36
CA THR A 128 -8.65 1.26 1.30
C THR A 128 -9.28 -0.12 1.35
N TYR A 129 -9.59 -0.63 0.16
CA TYR A 129 -10.16 -1.95 -0.04
C TYR A 129 -9.25 -2.73 -0.97
N SER A 130 -8.97 -3.99 -0.64
CA SER A 130 -8.30 -4.90 -1.55
C SER A 130 -8.96 -6.28 -1.53
N ALA A 131 -8.98 -6.91 -2.70
CA ALA A 131 -9.45 -8.27 -2.90
C ALA A 131 -8.55 -8.95 -3.94
N SER A 132 -8.14 -10.18 -3.64
CA SER A 132 -7.26 -11.00 -4.47
C SER A 132 -7.85 -12.39 -4.55
N LEU A 133 -7.97 -12.91 -5.77
CA LEU A 133 -8.34 -14.29 -6.04
C LEU A 133 -7.28 -14.93 -6.93
N SER A 134 -6.78 -16.09 -6.51
CA SER A 134 -5.83 -16.85 -7.30
C SER A 134 -6.18 -18.33 -7.39
N TYR A 135 -5.71 -18.95 -8.48
CA TYR A 135 -5.79 -20.37 -8.74
C TYR A 135 -4.43 -20.91 -9.18
N THR A 136 -3.89 -21.87 -8.43
CA THR A 136 -2.61 -22.52 -8.72
C THR A 136 -2.83 -23.82 -9.47
N LEU A 137 -2.44 -23.86 -10.75
CA LEU A 137 -2.44 -25.05 -11.59
C LEU A 137 -1.08 -25.76 -11.52
N PRO A 138 -0.98 -26.93 -10.87
CA PRO A 138 0.24 -27.74 -10.94
C PRO A 138 0.39 -28.32 -12.35
N ILE A 139 1.58 -28.13 -12.94
CA ILE A 139 1.92 -28.61 -14.30
C ILE A 139 2.91 -29.78 -14.21
N HIS A 140 3.97 -29.64 -13.42
CA HIS A 140 5.05 -30.62 -13.23
C HIS A 140 5.57 -31.23 -14.55
N LYS A 141 5.78 -30.38 -15.57
CA LYS A 141 6.19 -30.83 -16.91
C LYS A 141 7.40 -30.03 -17.40
N GLY A 142 8.50 -30.72 -17.61
CA GLY A 142 9.75 -30.11 -18.05
C GLY A 142 10.28 -29.16 -16.98
N ILE A 143 10.53 -27.91 -17.36
CA ILE A 143 11.03 -26.88 -16.44
C ILE A 143 9.92 -26.15 -15.67
N LEU A 144 8.65 -26.35 -16.04
CA LEU A 144 7.51 -25.62 -15.46
C LEU A 144 6.83 -26.46 -14.38
N ASP A 145 6.90 -25.98 -13.14
CA ASP A 145 6.33 -26.65 -11.97
C ASP A 145 4.84 -26.32 -11.84
N GLU A 146 4.50 -25.03 -11.84
CA GLU A 146 3.13 -24.55 -11.69
C GLU A 146 2.89 -23.20 -12.37
N ILE A 147 1.60 -22.91 -12.62
CA ILE A 147 1.11 -21.60 -13.03
C ILE A 147 0.08 -21.14 -12.02
N GLN A 148 0.32 -20.01 -11.37
CA GLN A 148 -0.69 -19.35 -10.54
C GLN A 148 -1.32 -18.21 -11.32
N PHE A 149 -2.61 -18.32 -11.63
CA PHE A 149 -3.39 -17.23 -12.20
C PHE A 149 -3.98 -16.39 -11.07
N TYR A 150 -4.02 -15.06 -11.25
CA TYR A 150 -4.59 -14.18 -10.24
C TYR A 150 -5.27 -12.95 -10.83
N ASN A 151 -6.18 -12.40 -10.05
CA ASN A 151 -6.69 -11.06 -10.21
C ASN A 151 -6.68 -10.34 -8.86
N ASP A 152 -6.03 -9.19 -8.82
CA ASP A 152 -5.88 -8.34 -7.65
C ASP A 152 -6.53 -6.98 -7.92
N PHE A 153 -7.54 -6.65 -7.13
CA PHE A 153 -8.21 -5.36 -7.17
C PHE A 153 -7.92 -4.58 -5.89
N SER A 154 -7.67 -3.27 -6.03
CA SER A 154 -7.62 -2.37 -4.88
C SER A 154 -8.16 -0.97 -5.20
N MET A 155 -8.69 -0.31 -4.17
CA MET A 155 -9.22 1.04 -4.25
C MET A 155 -8.76 1.86 -3.03
N ILE A 156 -8.55 3.16 -3.25
CA ILE A 156 -8.44 4.18 -2.21
C ILE A 156 -9.66 5.08 -2.35
N ASP A 157 -10.57 4.95 -1.38
CA ASP A 157 -11.81 5.70 -1.18
C ASP A 157 -11.52 6.90 -0.27
N LYS A 158 -11.38 8.08 -0.88
CA LYS A 158 -10.85 9.26 -0.22
C LYS A 158 -11.99 9.98 0.49
N ARG A 159 -11.79 10.34 1.77
CA ARG A 159 -12.85 10.98 2.57
C ARG A 159 -13.07 12.44 2.24
N GLU A 160 -12.13 13.07 1.53
CA GLU A 160 -12.26 14.45 1.09
C GLU A 160 -13.23 14.56 -0.09
N ALA A 161 -14.28 15.40 0.06
CA ALA A 161 -15.42 15.40 -0.86
C ALA A 161 -15.05 15.77 -2.31
N ASP A 162 -14.04 16.62 -2.48
CA ASP A 162 -13.58 17.09 -3.79
C ASP A 162 -12.46 16.20 -4.39
N PHE A 163 -12.11 15.08 -3.74
CA PHE A 163 -11.08 14.18 -4.22
C PHE A 163 -11.66 13.05 -5.07
N ASN A 164 -10.89 12.63 -6.07
CA ASN A 164 -11.28 11.54 -6.97
C ASN A 164 -10.56 10.25 -6.56
N ASP A 165 -11.32 9.21 -6.26
CA ASP A 165 -10.79 7.92 -5.82
C ASP A 165 -9.76 7.29 -6.77
N SER A 166 -8.88 6.48 -6.20
CA SER A 166 -7.82 5.76 -6.91
C SER A 166 -8.13 4.28 -6.99
N PHE A 167 -7.81 3.66 -8.13
CA PHE A 167 -8.11 2.26 -8.39
C PHE A 167 -6.93 1.57 -9.05
N GLN A 168 -6.78 0.29 -8.74
CA GLN A 168 -5.86 -0.62 -9.40
C GLN A 168 -6.56 -1.96 -9.64
N ASN A 169 -6.35 -2.54 -10.82
CA ASN A 169 -6.69 -3.91 -11.10
C ASN A 169 -5.54 -4.58 -11.86
N ILE A 170 -5.00 -5.66 -11.32
CA ILE A 170 -3.95 -6.45 -11.94
C ILE A 170 -4.55 -7.80 -12.29
N THR A 171 -4.43 -8.21 -13.55
CA THR A 171 -4.74 -9.57 -13.97
C THR A 171 -3.47 -10.16 -14.55
N GLY A 172 -3.05 -11.31 -14.04
CA GLY A 172 -1.76 -11.87 -14.42
C GLY A 172 -1.61 -13.33 -14.06
N CYS A 173 -0.39 -13.81 -14.27
CA CYS A 173 0.04 -15.10 -13.78
C CYS A 173 1.49 -15.10 -13.33
N MET A 174 1.78 -16.01 -12.39
CA MET A 174 3.12 -16.35 -11.96
C MET A 174 3.47 -17.74 -12.49
N LEU A 175 4.64 -17.86 -13.12
CA LEU A 175 5.25 -19.12 -13.55
C LEU A 175 6.35 -19.49 -12.54
N SER A 176 6.31 -20.73 -12.05
CA SER A 176 7.36 -21.28 -11.18
C SER A 176 8.17 -22.34 -11.91
N MET A 177 9.48 -22.18 -11.93
CA MET A 177 10.44 -23.04 -12.63
C MET A 177 11.66 -23.27 -11.72
N GLY A 178 11.51 -24.10 -10.70
CA GLY A 178 12.49 -24.30 -9.63
C GLY A 178 12.82 -22.98 -8.91
N PRO A 179 14.07 -22.48 -8.96
CA PRO A 179 14.46 -21.22 -8.31
C PRO A 179 14.00 -19.96 -9.07
N ILE A 180 13.45 -20.11 -10.29
CA ILE A 180 13.04 -18.99 -11.13
C ILE A 180 11.52 -18.78 -11.00
N TYR A 181 11.15 -17.54 -10.70
CA TYR A 181 9.76 -17.10 -10.62
C TYR A 181 9.55 -15.94 -11.60
N THR A 182 8.59 -16.09 -12.52
CA THR A 182 8.28 -15.07 -13.52
C THR A 182 6.84 -14.60 -13.37
N TYR A 183 6.65 -13.31 -13.13
CA TYR A 183 5.34 -12.65 -13.12
C TYR A 183 5.06 -12.03 -14.48
N ILE A 184 3.84 -12.19 -14.98
CA ILE A 184 3.36 -11.60 -16.23
C ILE A 184 2.03 -10.91 -15.91
N ASP A 185 2.06 -9.58 -15.93
CA ASP A 185 0.98 -8.74 -15.42
C ASP A 185 0.41 -7.80 -16.48
N TYR A 186 -0.92 -7.74 -16.52
CA TYR A 186 -1.66 -6.67 -17.14
C TYR A 186 -2.25 -5.78 -16.03
N ALA A 187 -1.58 -4.66 -15.75
CA ALA A 187 -1.93 -3.74 -14.69
C ALA A 187 -2.73 -2.56 -15.23
N LEU A 188 -3.87 -2.28 -14.60
CA LEU A 188 -4.76 -1.16 -14.89
C LEU A 188 -4.81 -0.23 -13.68
N GLY A 189 -4.72 1.08 -13.91
CA GLY A 189 -4.84 2.09 -12.87
C GLY A 189 -5.70 3.27 -13.29
N ARG A 190 -6.52 3.77 -12.37
CA ARG A 190 -7.23 5.06 -12.49
C ARG A 190 -6.85 5.92 -11.30
N ASN A 191 -6.44 7.17 -11.53
CA ASN A 191 -5.85 8.03 -10.50
C ASN A 191 -4.76 7.29 -9.70
N HIS A 192 -3.79 6.71 -10.41
CA HIS A 192 -2.76 5.87 -9.80
C HIS A 192 -1.37 6.34 -10.24
N ALA A 193 -0.54 6.84 -9.32
CA ALA A 193 0.73 7.51 -9.64
C ALA A 193 1.68 6.64 -10.48
N TRP A 194 1.68 5.32 -10.21
CA TRP A 194 2.55 4.36 -10.88
C TRP A 194 2.00 3.76 -12.17
N LEU A 195 0.74 4.01 -12.53
CA LEU A 195 0.13 3.41 -13.71
C LEU A 195 -0.39 4.47 -14.68
N GLY A 196 -0.82 5.62 -14.16
CA GLY A 196 -1.31 6.76 -14.92
C GLY A 196 -0.24 7.77 -15.29
N ASN A 197 -0.72 8.89 -15.83
CA ASN A 197 0.11 10.02 -16.26
C ASN A 197 0.25 11.10 -15.19
N GLU A 198 -0.60 11.07 -14.16
CA GLU A 198 -0.53 12.02 -13.06
C GLU A 198 0.26 11.41 -11.91
N TRP A 199 1.40 12.01 -11.56
CA TRP A 199 2.33 11.48 -10.56
C TRP A 199 2.04 12.04 -9.17
N ASN A 200 1.96 13.37 -9.06
CA ASN A 200 2.03 14.06 -7.77
C ASN A 200 0.76 13.82 -6.95
N ASP A 201 -0.42 14.02 -7.53
CA ASP A 201 -1.66 14.09 -6.75
C ASP A 201 -2.63 12.95 -7.05
N ALA A 202 -2.21 11.92 -7.79
CA ALA A 202 -3.06 10.79 -8.15
C ALA A 202 -3.71 10.11 -6.92
N PHE A 203 -2.97 9.97 -5.82
CA PHE A 203 -3.48 9.41 -4.56
C PHE A 203 -4.02 10.46 -3.57
N ALA A 204 -3.92 11.74 -3.91
CA ALA A 204 -4.53 12.87 -3.21
C ALA A 204 -5.75 13.37 -4.00
N GLN A 205 -5.76 14.59 -4.52
CA GLN A 205 -6.91 15.16 -5.24
C GLN A 205 -7.39 14.30 -6.42
N GLY A 206 -6.45 13.64 -7.12
CA GLY A 206 -6.71 12.91 -8.34
C GLY A 206 -7.21 13.82 -9.47
N VAL A 207 -7.42 13.24 -10.66
CA VAL A 207 -8.04 13.97 -11.77
C VAL A 207 -9.49 13.54 -11.95
N THR A 208 -10.33 14.44 -12.48
CA THR A 208 -11.74 14.16 -12.79
C THR A 208 -11.91 13.12 -13.91
N SER A 209 -10.84 12.87 -14.68
CA SER A 209 -10.87 11.91 -15.77
C SER A 209 -11.15 10.49 -15.27
N LYS A 210 -12.15 9.82 -15.84
CA LYS A 210 -12.45 8.41 -15.55
C LYS A 210 -11.60 7.42 -16.35
N LYS A 211 -10.56 7.90 -17.05
CA LYS A 211 -9.70 7.08 -17.90
C LYS A 211 -8.87 6.11 -17.06
N TRP A 212 -8.77 4.89 -17.57
CA TRP A 212 -7.84 3.88 -17.08
C TRP A 212 -6.57 3.92 -17.92
N HIS A 213 -5.44 3.76 -17.24
CA HIS A 213 -4.14 3.61 -17.85
C HIS A 213 -3.64 2.18 -17.64
N THR A 214 -2.87 1.69 -18.59
CA THR A 214 -2.43 0.30 -18.63
C THR A 214 -0.91 0.24 -18.61
N ARG A 215 -0.35 -0.72 -17.87
CA ARG A 215 1.03 -1.16 -18.01
C ARG A 215 1.07 -2.68 -18.14
N PHE A 216 1.85 -3.15 -19.11
CA PHE A 216 2.21 -4.56 -19.21
C PHE A 216 3.57 -4.74 -18.52
N ASN A 217 3.66 -5.66 -17.57
CA ASN A 217 4.86 -5.89 -16.78
C ASN A 217 5.26 -7.37 -16.87
N VAL A 218 6.55 -7.63 -17.04
CA VAL A 218 7.15 -8.94 -16.87
C VAL A 218 8.30 -8.81 -15.89
N ASN A 219 8.21 -9.51 -14.76
CA ASN A 219 9.23 -9.53 -13.73
C ASN A 219 9.79 -10.93 -13.56
N ILE A 220 11.11 -11.08 -13.49
CA ILE A 220 11.79 -12.36 -13.33
C ILE A 220 12.66 -12.27 -12.07
N GLY A 221 12.42 -13.17 -11.13
CA GLY A 221 13.20 -13.34 -9.90
C GLY A 221 13.91 -14.68 -9.88
N TYR A 222 15.14 -14.69 -9.38
CA TYR A 222 15.92 -15.90 -9.11
C TYR A 222 16.24 -15.96 -7.62
N TYR A 223 15.85 -17.06 -6.97
CA TYR A 223 16.04 -17.30 -5.54
C TYR A 223 16.99 -18.47 -5.34
N PHE A 224 18.06 -18.26 -4.57
CA PHE A 224 19.12 -19.23 -4.30
C PHE A 224 19.21 -19.58 -2.80
#